data_AF-A0A8X6YHD8-F1
#
_entry.id   AF-A0A8X6YHD8-F1
#
_cell.length_a   1.000
_cell.length_b   1.000
_cell.length_c   1.000
_cell.angle_alpha   90.00
_cell.angle_beta   90.00
_cell.angle_gamma   90.00
#
_symmetry.space_group_name_H-M   'P 1'
#
loop_
_entity.id
_entity.type
_entity.pdbx_description
1 polymer ?
#
loop_
_entity_poly.entity_id
_entity_poly.type
_entity_poly.pdbx_seq_one_letter_code
_entity_poly.pdbx_strand_id
1 'polypeptide(L)'
;MSLKNILAKKRTFKTQLTKLRQQIDDEGVLLSDLEVLKSKFKVLEVDLNSTFDSLFELSTEECIETFINEKEEIDERILEVEFALSRKLTKEN
;
A
#
# COMPACT_ATOMS: atom_id res chain seq x y z
N MET A 1 -13.98 1.51 15.05
CA MET A 1 -13.24 2.58 14.33
C MET A 1 -14.28 3.38 13.52
N SER A 2 -14.17 4.69 13.31
CA SER A 2 -15.16 5.42 12.50
C SER A 2 -14.80 5.41 11.00
N LEU A 3 -15.80 5.49 10.11
CA LEU A 3 -15.60 5.60 8.66
C LEU A 3 -14.61 6.73 8.30
N LYS A 4 -14.74 7.88 8.98
CA LYS A 4 -13.84 9.02 8.83
C LYS A 4 -12.38 8.69 9.17
N ASN A 5 -12.15 7.92 10.24
CA ASN A 5 -10.79 7.52 10.64
C ASN A 5 -10.18 6.56 9.60
N ILE A 6 -11.00 5.70 9.01
CA ILE A 6 -10.55 4.77 7.99
C ILE A 6 -10.22 5.52 6.68
N LEU A 7 -11.07 6.45 6.25
CA LEU A 7 -10.81 7.32 5.09
C LEU A 7 -9.55 8.19 5.28
N ALA A 8 -9.27 8.63 6.51
CA ALA A 8 -8.03 9.33 6.83
C ALA A 8 -6.81 8.41 6.73
N LYS A 9 -6.88 7.20 7.31
CA LYS A 9 -5.83 6.18 7.19
C LYS A 9 -5.54 5.84 5.71
N LYS A 10 -6.58 5.75 4.89
CA LYS A 10 -6.47 5.51 3.44
C LYS A 10 -5.59 6.54 2.73
N ARG A 11 -5.80 7.85 2.99
CA ARG A 11 -4.96 8.92 2.40
C ARG A 11 -3.50 8.79 2.85
N THR A 12 -3.28 8.42 4.10
CA THR A 12 -1.96 8.13 4.63
C THR A 12 -1.31 6.96 3.90
N PHE A 13 -2.04 5.87 3.68
CA PHE A 13 -1.53 4.70 2.96
C PHE A 13 -1.13 5.02 1.52
N LYS A 14 -1.98 5.74 0.76
CA LYS A 14 -1.61 6.21 -0.59
C LYS A 14 -0.32 7.01 -0.57
N THR A 15 -0.19 7.94 0.37
CA THR A 15 1.02 8.76 0.52
C THR A 15 2.25 7.91 0.85
N GLN A 16 2.11 6.90 1.71
CA GLN A 16 3.18 5.98 2.08
C GLN A 16 3.61 5.10 0.90
N LEU A 17 2.67 4.56 0.13
CA LEU A 17 2.95 3.79 -1.08
C LEU A 17 3.68 4.65 -2.13
N THR A 18 3.23 5.88 -2.37
CA THR A 18 3.92 6.81 -3.28
C THR A 18 5.36 7.10 -2.82
N LYS A 19 5.57 7.32 -1.53
CA LYS A 19 6.93 7.53 -0.98
C LYS A 19 7.80 6.30 -1.11
N LEU A 20 7.28 5.11 -0.79
CA LEU A 20 8.00 3.84 -0.97
C LEU A 20 8.40 3.66 -2.42
N ARG A 21 7.50 3.91 -3.36
CA ARG A 21 7.80 3.84 -4.80
C ARG A 21 8.95 4.77 -5.18
N GLN A 22 8.91 6.04 -4.76
CA GLN A 22 9.98 7.01 -5.03
C GLN A 22 11.32 6.56 -4.45
N GLN A 23 11.33 6.01 -3.23
CA GLN A 23 12.54 5.48 -2.60
C GLN A 23 13.09 4.26 -3.34
N ILE A 24 12.23 3.39 -3.87
CA ILE A 24 12.63 2.24 -4.66
C ILE A 24 13.20 2.71 -6.01
N ASP A 25 12.56 3.68 -6.68
CA ASP A 25 13.01 4.15 -7.99
C ASP A 25 14.37 4.88 -7.92
N ASP A 26 14.75 5.46 -6.78
CA ASP A 26 16.04 6.13 -6.56
C ASP A 26 17.23 5.23 -6.90
N GLU A 27 17.97 5.57 -7.96
CA GLU A 27 19.12 4.83 -8.48
C GLU A 27 20.25 4.63 -7.45
N GLY A 28 20.31 5.46 -6.40
CA GLY A 28 21.32 5.37 -5.34
C GLY A 28 20.96 4.42 -4.20
N VAL A 29 19.80 3.76 -4.23
CA VAL A 29 19.35 2.89 -3.14
C VAL A 29 20.18 1.60 -3.06
N LEU A 30 20.74 1.31 -1.87
CA LEU A 30 21.54 0.11 -1.65
C LEU A 30 20.65 -1.13 -1.46
N LEU A 31 21.20 -2.32 -1.71
CA LEU A 31 20.49 -3.59 -1.48
C LEU A 31 19.97 -3.74 -0.04
N SER A 32 20.75 -3.32 0.96
CA SER A 32 20.33 -3.33 2.37
C SER A 32 19.12 -2.42 2.62
N ASP A 33 19.05 -1.28 1.93
CA ASP A 33 17.94 -0.36 2.02
C ASP A 33 16.70 -0.91 1.31
N LEU A 34 16.88 -1.61 0.18
CA LEU A 34 15.80 -2.31 -0.51
C LEU A 34 15.17 -3.41 0.35
N GLU A 35 15.96 -4.20 1.09
CA GLU A 35 15.41 -5.19 2.03
C GLU A 35 14.65 -4.52 3.19
N VAL A 36 15.12 -3.37 3.69
CA VAL A 36 14.37 -2.57 4.69
C VAL A 36 13.06 -2.03 4.09
N LEU A 37 13.08 -1.54 2.86
CA LEU A 37 11.88 -1.06 2.14
C LEU A 37 10.88 -2.20 1.92
N LYS A 38 11.35 -3.43 1.64
CA LYS A 38 10.53 -4.64 1.54
C LYS A 38 9.83 -4.97 2.85
N SER A 39 10.54 -4.94 3.98
CA SER A 39 9.92 -5.15 5.29
C SER A 39 8.87 -4.08 5.59
N LYS A 40 9.16 -2.79 5.30
CA LYS A 40 8.21 -1.69 5.47
C LYS A 40 6.97 -1.86 4.59
N PHE A 41 7.15 -2.28 3.34
CA PHE A 41 6.06 -2.56 2.41
C PHE A 41 5.14 -3.67 2.94
N LYS A 42 5.71 -4.79 3.43
CA LYS A 42 4.92 -5.88 4.02
C LYS A 42 4.11 -5.45 5.23
N VAL A 43 4.69 -4.64 6.13
CA VAL A 43 3.95 -4.12 7.30
C VAL A 43 2.80 -3.21 6.82
N LEU A 44 3.06 -2.36 5.83
CA LEU A 44 2.06 -1.46 5.26
C LEU A 44 0.90 -2.23 4.59
N GLU A 45 1.21 -3.31 3.87
CA GLU A 45 0.23 -4.19 3.23
C GLU A 45 -0.68 -4.87 4.26
N VAL A 46 -0.12 -5.38 5.37
CA VAL A 46 -0.90 -5.98 6.46
C VAL A 46 -1.84 -4.95 7.11
N ASP A 47 -1.32 -3.76 7.42
CA ASP A 47 -2.12 -2.67 8.00
C ASP A 47 -3.24 -2.20 7.07
N LEU A 48 -2.98 -2.20 5.76
CA LEU A 48 -3.94 -1.88 4.71
C LEU A 48 -5.09 -2.89 4.68
N ASN A 49 -4.76 -4.18 4.56
CA ASN A 49 -5.75 -5.25 4.51
C ASN A 49 -6.62 -5.27 5.76
N SER A 50 -6.02 -5.17 6.95
CA SER A 50 -6.78 -5.09 8.22
C SER A 50 -7.71 -3.87 8.28
N THR A 51 -7.28 -2.73 7.74
CA THR A 51 -8.10 -1.51 7.69
C THR A 51 -9.26 -1.65 6.71
N PHE A 52 -9.06 -2.33 5.58
CA PHE A 52 -10.10 -2.62 4.59
C PHE A 52 -11.11 -3.64 5.10
N ASP A 53 -10.68 -4.72 5.74
CA ASP A 53 -11.56 -5.72 6.37
C ASP A 53 -12.47 -5.06 7.40
N SER A 54 -11.90 -4.19 8.25
CA SER A 54 -12.66 -3.42 9.24
C SER A 54 -13.69 -2.48 8.61
N LEU A 55 -13.47 -1.99 7.39
CA LEU A 55 -14.41 -1.11 6.70
C LEU A 55 -15.49 -1.91 5.97
N PHE A 56 -15.15 -3.06 5.40
CA PHE A 56 -16.11 -3.97 4.79
C PHE A 56 -17.18 -4.40 5.79
N GLU A 57 -16.78 -4.75 7.03
CA GLU A 57 -17.70 -5.08 8.12
C GLU A 57 -18.65 -3.93 8.50
N LEU A 58 -18.26 -2.68 8.22
CA LEU A 58 -19.03 -1.47 8.54
C LEU A 58 -19.83 -0.91 7.34
N SER A 59 -19.70 -1.53 6.17
CA SER A 59 -20.27 -1.02 4.92
C SER A 59 -21.74 -1.45 4.76
N THR A 60 -22.61 -0.51 4.41
CA THR A 60 -23.98 -0.80 3.95
C THR A 60 -23.97 -1.06 2.43
N GLU A 61 -25.00 -1.73 1.89
CA GLU A 61 -25.11 -1.99 0.44
C GLU A 61 -24.89 -0.73 -0.43
N GLU A 62 -25.38 0.43 0.02
CA GLU A 62 -25.24 1.71 -0.69
C GLU A 62 -23.79 2.24 -0.77
N CYS A 63 -22.88 1.77 0.09
CA CYS A 63 -21.49 2.23 0.15
C CYS A 63 -20.48 1.18 -0.37
N ILE A 64 -20.89 -0.07 -0.60
CA ILE A 64 -20.01 -1.18 -1.01
C ILE A 64 -19.36 -0.93 -2.37
N GLU A 65 -20.07 -0.35 -3.33
CA GLU A 65 -19.53 -0.14 -4.68
C GLU A 65 -18.43 0.93 -4.69
N THR A 66 -18.63 2.01 -3.93
CA THR A 66 -17.57 3.01 -3.70
C THR A 66 -16.38 2.39 -2.98
N PHE A 67 -16.64 1.54 -1.98
CA PHE A 67 -15.59 0.83 -1.27
C PHE A 67 -14.74 -0.07 -2.18
N ILE A 68 -15.37 -0.87 -3.04
CA ILE A 68 -14.69 -1.79 -3.95
C ILE A 68 -13.77 -0.99 -4.89
N ASN A 69 -14.29 0.03 -5.57
CA ASN A 69 -13.49 0.88 -6.47
C ASN A 69 -12.30 1.50 -5.74
N GLU A 70 -12.52 1.92 -4.50
CA GLU A 70 -11.49 2.52 -3.67
C GLU A 70 -10.41 1.53 -3.20
N LYS A 71 -10.79 0.26 -3.00
CA LYS A 71 -9.87 -0.84 -2.68
C LYS A 71 -9.05 -1.21 -3.90
N GLU A 72 -9.68 -1.36 -5.06
CA GLU A 72 -9.01 -1.66 -6.32
C GLU A 72 -7.91 -0.63 -6.64
N GLU A 73 -8.18 0.67 -6.47
CA GLU A 73 -7.18 1.74 -6.69
C GLU A 73 -5.97 1.66 -5.73
N ILE A 74 -6.13 1.07 -4.55
CA ILE A 74 -5.03 0.84 -3.63
C ILE A 74 -4.30 -0.46 -3.96
N ASP A 75 -5.02 -1.53 -4.27
CA ASP A 75 -4.45 -2.81 -4.66
C ASP A 75 -3.58 -2.65 -5.93
N GLU A 76 -4.01 -1.84 -6.90
CA GLU A 76 -3.19 -1.45 -8.06
C GLU A 76 -1.86 -0.81 -7.65
N ARG A 77 -1.88 0.14 -6.70
CA ARG A 77 -0.65 0.78 -6.20
C ARG A 77 0.24 -0.18 -5.42
N ILE A 78 -0.33 -1.10 -4.66
CA ILE A 78 0.43 -2.15 -3.97
C ILE A 78 1.21 -2.96 -5.01
N LEU A 79 0.54 -3.41 -6.08
CA LEU A 79 1.17 -4.16 -7.17
C LEU A 79 2.27 -3.35 -7.87
N GLU A 80 2.05 -2.06 -8.12
CA GLU A 80 3.06 -1.18 -8.70
C GLU A 80 4.33 -1.06 -7.83
N VAL A 81 4.17 -0.95 -6.51
CA VAL A 81 5.30 -0.87 -5.57
C VAL A 81 6.01 -2.22 -5.47
N GLU A 82 5.27 -3.31 -5.35
CA GLU A 82 5.81 -4.67 -5.28
C GLU A 82 6.62 -5.02 -6.53
N PHE A 83 6.10 -4.67 -7.70
CA PHE A 83 6.79 -4.89 -8.97
C PHE A 83 8.07 -4.06 -9.07
N ALA A 84 8.04 -2.79 -8.64
CA ALA A 84 9.23 -1.93 -8.59
C ALA A 84 10.33 -2.57 -7.75
N LEU A 85 9.94 -2.99 -6.55
CA LEU A 85 10.83 -3.55 -5.55
C LEU A 85 11.46 -4.85 -6.03
N SER A 86 10.64 -5.76 -6.56
CA SER A 86 11.07 -7.05 -7.11
C SER A 86 12.03 -6.87 -8.28
N ARG A 87 11.73 -5.93 -9.19
CA ARG A 87 12.60 -5.62 -10.33
C ARG A 87 13.95 -5.07 -9.89
N LYS A 88 13.99 -4.17 -8.89
CA LYS A 88 15.25 -3.64 -8.35
C LYS A 88 16.06 -4.70 -7.63
N LEU A 89 15.43 -5.49 -6.77
CA LEU A 89 16.10 -6.58 -6.06
C LEU A 89 16.71 -7.62 -7.01
N THR A 90 16.08 -7.87 -8.16
CA THR A 90 16.62 -8.81 -9.16
C THR A 90 17.77 -8.20 -9.98
N LYS A 91 17.86 -6.87 -10.09
CA LYS A 91 18.98 -6.18 -10.76
C LYS A 91 20.24 -6.08 -9.88
N GLU A 92 20.05 -6.06 -8.56
CA GLU A 92 21.13 -5.93 -7.57
C GLU A 92 21.68 -7.30 -7.09
N ASN A 93 21.07 -8.43 -7.49
CA ASN A 93 21.59 -9.80 -7.28
C ASN A 93 22.41 -10.27 -8.49
#